data_AF-A0A3C1W2X2-F1
#
_entry.id   AF-A0A3C1W2X2-F1
#
_cell.length_a   1.000
_cell.length_b   1.000
_cell.length_c   1.000
_cell.angle_alpha   90.00
_cell.angle_beta   90.00
_cell.angle_gamma   90.00
#
_symmetry.space_group_name_H-M   'P 1'
#
loop_
_entity.id
_entity.type
_entity.pdbx_description
1 polymer ?
#
loop_
_entity_poly.entity_id
_entity_poly.type
_entity_poly.pdbx_seq_one_letter_code
_entity_poly.pdbx_strand_id
1 'polypeptide(L)'
;MKIISFITAALILTFTSALCDSVNTACPVKGRPADGRIAVPVKIDFCCQKCLDKFEKDPVSFLSKVAKTVKGQCPVSDRKITKASTALISVAVCCNGCKGKVEAEPREYLARIGKSKRGS
;
A
#
# COMPACT_ATOMS: atom_id res chain seq x y z
N MET A 1 -0.07 -60.26 1.79
CA MET A 1 -0.80 -59.14 1.14
C MET A 1 -0.49 -57.88 1.92
N LYS A 2 0.32 -56.97 1.36
CA LYS A 2 0.87 -55.81 2.06
C LYS A 2 0.19 -54.58 1.45
N ILE A 3 -0.81 -54.06 2.15
CA ILE A 3 -1.66 -52.97 1.67
C ILE A 3 -0.86 -51.68 1.83
N ILE A 4 -0.14 -51.32 0.77
CA ILE A 4 0.45 -50.00 0.58
C ILE A 4 -0.72 -49.08 0.23
N SER A 5 -1.38 -48.54 1.24
CA SER A 5 -2.40 -47.51 1.05
C SER A 5 -1.69 -46.17 1.04
N PHE A 6 -1.53 -45.65 -0.18
CA PHE A 6 -0.95 -44.37 -0.51
C PHE A 6 -1.63 -43.25 0.28
N ILE A 7 -0.90 -42.67 1.23
CA ILE A 7 -1.22 -41.37 1.83
C ILE A 7 -0.98 -40.34 0.72
N THR A 8 -2.03 -40.05 -0.05
CA THR A 8 -2.06 -38.90 -0.94
C THR A 8 -2.11 -37.65 -0.06
N ALA A 9 -0.93 -37.16 0.30
CA ALA A 9 -0.75 -35.82 0.83
C ALA A 9 -1.14 -34.84 -0.29
N ALA A 10 -2.43 -34.51 -0.37
CA ALA A 10 -2.93 -33.38 -1.13
C ALA A 10 -2.42 -32.12 -0.41
N LEU A 11 -1.18 -31.75 -0.72
CA LEU A 11 -0.62 -30.44 -0.42
C LEU A 11 -1.39 -29.42 -1.28
N ILE A 12 -2.55 -29.00 -0.79
CA ILE A 12 -3.28 -27.87 -1.34
C ILE A 12 -2.42 -26.64 -1.06
N LEU A 13 -1.50 -26.35 -1.98
CA LEU A 13 -0.88 -25.04 -2.12
C LEU A 13 -2.01 -24.09 -2.52
N THR A 14 -2.73 -23.56 -1.52
CA THR A 14 -3.51 -22.34 -1.70
C THR A 14 -2.50 -21.24 -1.99
N PHE A 15 -2.25 -21.05 -3.29
CA PHE A 15 -1.52 -19.93 -3.85
C PHE A 15 -2.33 -18.68 -3.51
N THR A 16 -2.15 -18.19 -2.29
CA THR A 16 -2.66 -16.90 -1.83
C THR A 16 -1.91 -15.90 -2.67
N SER A 17 -2.55 -15.53 -3.77
CA SER A 17 -2.05 -14.53 -4.68
C SER A 17 -1.83 -13.28 -3.85
N ALA A 18 -0.57 -12.86 -3.72
CA ALA A 18 -0.20 -11.56 -3.22
C ALA A 18 -0.76 -10.50 -4.18
N LEU A 19 -2.07 -10.27 -4.11
CA LEU A 19 -2.73 -9.12 -4.70
C LEU A 19 -2.35 -7.95 -3.82
N CYS A 20 -1.17 -7.36 -4.06
CA CYS A 20 -0.75 -6.02 -3.61
C CYS A 20 -1.78 -5.35 -2.69
N ASP A 21 -1.78 -5.72 -1.41
CA ASP A 21 -2.84 -5.31 -0.50
C ASP A 21 -2.85 -3.79 -0.43
N SER A 22 -4.02 -3.20 -0.68
CA SER A 22 -4.17 -1.75 -0.59
C SER A 22 -3.80 -1.27 0.81
N VAL A 23 -3.21 -0.08 0.90
CA VAL A 23 -2.74 0.47 2.19
C VAL A 23 -3.88 0.87 3.14
N ASN A 24 -5.14 0.56 2.77
CA ASN A 24 -6.35 0.88 3.50
C ASN A 24 -7.43 -0.20 3.26
N THR A 25 -8.30 -0.37 4.26
CA THR A 25 -9.51 -1.21 4.20
C THR A 25 -10.80 -0.39 4.16
N ALA A 26 -10.75 0.87 4.61
CA ALA A 26 -11.83 1.85 4.49
C ALA A 26 -11.47 2.90 3.42
N CYS A 27 -12.46 3.30 2.62
CA CYS A 27 -12.30 4.32 1.61
C CYS A 27 -11.91 5.66 2.25
N PRO A 28 -10.76 6.27 1.91
CA PRO A 28 -10.30 7.49 2.57
C PRO A 28 -11.13 8.73 2.23
N VAL A 29 -11.99 8.62 1.21
CA VAL A 29 -12.90 9.69 0.78
C VAL A 29 -14.20 9.69 1.59
N LYS A 30 -14.82 8.51 1.76
CA LYS A 30 -16.19 8.36 2.30
C LYS A 30 -16.30 7.45 3.53
N GLY A 31 -15.22 6.84 4.01
CA GLY A 31 -15.20 5.93 5.15
C GLY A 31 -15.85 4.55 4.94
N ARG A 32 -16.57 4.34 3.83
CA ARG A 32 -17.17 3.03 3.47
C ARG A 32 -16.10 1.97 3.19
N PRO A 33 -16.41 0.66 3.35
CA PRO A 33 -15.47 -0.41 3.01
C PRO A 33 -14.91 -0.26 1.59
N ALA A 34 -13.61 -0.49 1.45
CA ALA A 34 -12.92 -0.57 0.16
C ALA A 34 -12.33 -1.97 0.03
N ASP A 35 -12.87 -2.76 -0.90
CA ASP A 35 -12.58 -4.19 -1.07
C ASP A 35 -11.45 -4.46 -2.07
N GLY A 36 -10.69 -3.42 -2.45
CA GLY A 36 -9.56 -3.52 -3.38
C GLY A 36 -9.94 -3.59 -4.86
N ARG A 37 -11.23 -3.71 -5.23
CA ARG A 37 -11.65 -3.83 -6.64
C ARG A 37 -11.39 -2.57 -7.46
N ILE A 38 -11.47 -1.41 -6.81
CA ILE A 38 -11.14 -0.12 -7.41
C ILE A 38 -9.99 0.46 -6.60
N ALA A 39 -8.81 0.54 -7.21
CA ALA A 39 -7.61 1.05 -6.56
C ALA A 39 -6.95 2.14 -7.42
N VAL A 40 -6.33 3.10 -6.75
CA VAL A 40 -5.49 4.13 -7.36
C VAL A 40 -4.03 3.81 -7.02
N PRO A 41 -3.17 3.54 -8.03
CA PRO A 41 -1.75 3.39 -7.80
C PRO A 41 -1.12 4.76 -7.52
N VAL A 42 -0.36 4.86 -6.42
CA VAL A 42 0.37 6.07 -6.04
C VAL A 42 1.86 5.74 -6.02
N LYS A 43 2.61 6.51 -6.81
CA LYS A 43 4.07 6.40 -6.90
C LYS A 43 4.73 7.25 -5.82
N ILE A 44 5.68 6.66 -5.09
CA ILE A 44 6.45 7.35 -4.04
C ILE A 44 7.93 7.20 -4.35
N ASP A 45 8.62 8.34 -4.44
CA ASP A 45 10.04 8.39 -4.75
C ASP A 45 10.87 8.51 -3.45
N PHE A 46 11.99 7.81 -3.42
CA PHE A 46 12.95 7.77 -2.32
C PHE A 46 14.34 8.11 -2.83
N CYS A 47 15.17 8.75 -2.00
CA CYS A 47 16.52 9.16 -2.41
C CYS A 47 17.51 7.99 -2.56
N CYS A 48 17.19 6.79 -2.05
CA CYS A 48 18.03 5.60 -2.15
C CYS A 48 17.27 4.32 -1.83
N GLN A 49 17.87 3.17 -2.18
CA GLN A 49 17.30 1.84 -1.95
C GLN A 49 17.00 1.56 -0.48
N LYS A 50 17.91 1.91 0.43
CA LYS A 50 17.68 1.71 1.89
C LYS A 50 16.43 2.42 2.42
N CYS A 51 16.00 3.52 1.80
CA CYS A 51 14.77 4.21 2.20
C CYS A 51 13.54 3.51 1.63
N LEU A 52 13.63 3.02 0.39
CA LEU A 52 12.60 2.17 -0.20
C LEU A 52 12.39 0.90 0.63
N ASP A 53 13.47 0.17 0.97
CA ASP A 53 13.38 -1.06 1.76
C ASP A 53 12.78 -0.83 3.16
N LYS A 54 13.01 0.34 3.76
CA LYS A 54 12.37 0.73 5.03
C LYS A 54 10.87 0.98 4.88
N PHE A 55 10.48 1.61 3.78
CA PHE A 55 9.09 1.88 3.48
C PHE A 55 8.32 0.60 3.17
N GLU A 56 8.87 -0.30 2.35
CA GLU A 56 8.19 -1.55 1.95
C GLU A 56 7.92 -2.50 3.12
N LYS A 57 8.71 -2.42 4.20
CA LYS A 57 8.47 -3.20 5.42
C LYS A 57 7.20 -2.79 6.17
N ASP A 58 6.80 -1.52 6.06
CA ASP A 58 5.63 -0.99 6.75
C ASP A 58 5.13 0.29 6.07
N PRO A 59 4.54 0.20 4.87
CA PRO A 59 4.19 1.39 4.08
C PRO A 59 3.16 2.27 4.79
N VAL A 60 2.29 1.68 5.60
CA VAL A 60 1.18 2.34 6.30
C VAL A 60 1.69 3.35 7.32
N SER A 61 2.74 3.03 8.10
CA SER A 61 3.29 3.95 9.09
C SER A 61 3.96 5.18 8.47
N PHE A 62 4.45 5.06 7.24
CA PHE A 62 5.09 6.16 6.51
C PHE A 62 4.11 7.06 5.75
N LEU A 63 2.85 6.68 5.54
CA LEU A 63 1.90 7.47 4.73
C LEU A 63 1.72 8.90 5.25
N SER A 64 1.69 9.08 6.56
CA SER A 64 1.62 10.41 7.18
C SER A 64 2.86 11.26 6.88
N LYS A 65 4.03 10.64 6.77
CA LYS A 65 5.27 11.33 6.39
C LYS A 65 5.22 11.69 4.91
N VAL A 66 4.91 10.71 4.04
CA VAL A 66 4.74 10.91 2.59
C VAL A 66 3.80 12.08 2.28
N ALA A 67 2.68 12.18 2.98
CA ALA A 67 1.72 13.27 2.80
C ALA A 67 2.28 14.66 3.15
N LYS A 68 3.15 14.75 4.15
CA LYS A 68 3.72 16.01 4.67
C LYS A 68 5.05 16.39 4.02
N THR A 69 5.79 15.43 3.48
CA THR A 69 7.11 15.66 2.91
C THR A 69 7.04 16.60 1.72
N VAL A 70 7.96 17.58 1.68
CA VAL A 70 8.04 18.54 0.56
C VAL A 70 8.32 17.81 -0.75
N LYS A 71 7.74 18.29 -1.85
CA LYS A 71 7.99 17.72 -3.18
C LYS A 71 9.50 17.68 -3.47
N GLY A 72 10.01 16.53 -3.91
CA GLY A 72 11.43 16.33 -4.18
C GLY A 72 12.29 15.97 -2.96
N GLN A 73 11.70 15.82 -1.77
CA GLN A 73 12.37 15.25 -0.60
C GLN A 73 11.95 13.79 -0.37
N CYS A 74 12.87 13.01 0.19
CA CYS A 74 12.67 11.62 0.57
C CYS A 74 11.81 11.54 1.84
N PRO A 75 10.66 10.85 1.85
CA PRO A 75 9.75 10.83 3.00
C PRO A 75 10.25 10.04 4.21
N VAL A 76 11.36 9.32 4.06
CA VAL A 76 12.00 8.54 5.12
C VAL A 76 13.15 9.30 5.78
N SER A 77 13.86 10.15 5.04
CA SER A 77 15.10 10.80 5.51
C SER A 77 15.18 12.31 5.27
N ASP A 78 14.15 12.90 4.66
CA ASP A 78 14.02 14.32 4.28
C ASP A 78 15.10 14.87 3.33
N ARG A 79 16.05 14.02 2.91
CA ARG A 79 17.07 14.38 1.91
C ARG A 79 16.47 14.61 0.53
N LYS A 80 17.08 15.50 -0.24
CA LYS A 80 16.71 15.75 -1.65
C LYS A 80 16.83 14.47 -2.48
N ILE A 81 15.89 14.27 -3.39
CA ILE A 81 15.89 13.17 -4.35
C ILE A 81 16.63 13.64 -5.61
N THR A 82 17.83 13.13 -5.81
CA THR A 82 18.62 13.34 -7.05
C THR A 82 18.52 12.15 -8.00
N LYS A 83 18.40 10.94 -7.44
CA LYS A 83 18.08 9.69 -8.14
C LYS A 83 17.03 8.94 -7.32
N ALA A 84 15.96 8.51 -7.98
CA ALA A 84 14.81 7.91 -7.30
C ALA A 84 14.89 6.37 -7.29
N SER A 85 14.82 5.78 -6.09
CA SER A 85 14.23 4.45 -5.90
C SER A 85 12.72 4.64 -5.69
N THR A 86 11.87 3.76 -6.20
CA THR A 86 10.42 4.03 -6.28
C THR A 86 9.62 2.89 -5.67
N ALA A 87 8.58 3.21 -4.89
CA ALA A 87 7.52 2.28 -4.54
C ALA A 87 6.23 2.63 -5.27
N LEU A 88 5.43 1.62 -5.58
CA LEU A 88 4.04 1.77 -6.01
C LEU A 88 3.15 1.22 -4.89
N ILE A 89 2.24 2.05 -4.37
CA ILE A 89 1.22 1.59 -3.41
C ILE A 89 -0.18 1.72 -4.00
N SER A 90 -1.10 0.88 -3.55
CA SER A 90 -2.49 0.91 -3.99
C SER A 90 -3.37 1.55 -2.92
N VAL A 91 -4.15 2.57 -3.28
CA VAL A 91 -5.20 3.15 -2.44
C VAL A 91 -6.56 2.66 -2.92
N ALA A 92 -7.22 1.81 -2.12
CA ALA A 92 -8.53 1.26 -2.48
C ALA A 92 -9.65 2.27 -2.19
N VAL A 93 -10.65 2.30 -3.05
CA VAL A 93 -11.82 3.17 -2.93
C VAL A 93 -13.11 2.41 -3.19
N CYS A 94 -14.22 2.90 -2.64
CA CYS A 94 -15.52 2.22 -2.74
C CYS A 94 -16.26 2.49 -4.06
N CYS A 95 -15.85 3.46 -4.87
CA CYS A 95 -16.49 3.79 -6.16
C CYS A 95 -15.61 4.66 -7.06
N ASN A 96 -15.96 4.74 -8.35
CA ASN A 96 -15.23 5.54 -9.35
C ASN A 96 -15.23 7.05 -9.04
N GLY A 97 -16.27 7.59 -8.41
CA GLY A 97 -16.26 8.98 -7.96
C GLY A 97 -15.22 9.26 -6.88
N CYS A 98 -14.93 8.28 -6.02
CA CYS A 98 -13.85 8.38 -5.04
C CYS A 98 -12.47 8.20 -5.71
N LYS A 99 -12.38 7.35 -6.74
CA LYS A 99 -11.16 7.16 -7.54
C LYS A 99 -10.66 8.50 -8.09
N GLY A 100 -11.53 9.25 -8.76
CA GLY A 100 -11.16 10.56 -9.33
C GLY A 100 -10.68 11.57 -8.28
N LYS A 101 -11.25 11.56 -7.07
CA LYS A 101 -10.77 12.40 -5.96
C LYS A 101 -9.38 12.01 -5.48
N VAL A 102 -9.12 10.71 -5.32
CA VAL A 102 -7.80 10.21 -4.91
C VAL A 102 -6.74 10.46 -5.98
N GLU A 103 -7.09 10.36 -7.27
CA GLU A 103 -6.19 10.70 -8.38
C GLU A 103 -5.84 12.19 -8.42
N ALA A 104 -6.81 13.06 -8.12
CA ALA A 104 -6.59 14.50 -8.07
C ALA A 104 -5.71 14.94 -6.88
N GLU A 105 -5.92 14.34 -5.71
CA GLU A 105 -5.30 14.78 -4.45
C GLU A 105 -4.70 13.62 -3.63
N PRO A 106 -3.79 12.80 -4.21
CA PRO A 106 -3.36 11.54 -3.59
C PRO A 106 -2.73 11.75 -2.20
N ARG A 107 -1.93 12.81 -2.04
CA ARG A 107 -1.25 13.14 -0.76
C ARG A 107 -2.24 13.42 0.37
N GLU A 108 -3.36 14.08 0.08
CA GLU A 108 -4.38 14.37 1.09
C GLU A 108 -4.98 13.07 1.63
N TYR A 109 -5.34 12.15 0.73
CA TYR A 109 -5.93 10.87 1.10
C TYR A 109 -4.94 9.92 1.75
N LEU A 110 -3.65 9.95 1.38
CA LEU A 110 -2.60 9.25 2.14
C LEU A 110 -2.50 9.75 3.59
N ALA A 111 -2.62 11.07 3.81
CA ALA A 111 -2.65 11.64 5.16
C ALA A 111 -3.88 11.16 5.96
N ARG A 112 -5.05 11.04 5.32
CA ARG A 112 -6.26 10.51 5.97
C ARG A 112 -6.08 9.05 6.41
N ILE A 113 -5.51 8.21 5.54
CA ILE A 113 -5.22 6.79 5.85
C ILE A 113 -4.20 6.68 7.00
N GLY A 114 -3.14 7.48 6.95
CA GLY A 114 -2.12 7.49 8.00
C GLY A 114 -2.63 7.95 9.37
N LYS A 115 -3.71 8.74 9.42
CA LYS A 115 -4.35 9.18 10.67
C LYS A 115 -5.31 8.13 11.24
N SER A 116 -6.08 7.43 10.41
CA SER A 116 -7.08 6.45 10.88
C SER A 116 -6.46 5.23 11.58
N LYS A 117 -5.23 4.87 11.23
CA LYS A 117 -4.49 3.75 11.85
C LYS A 117 -3.80 4.08 13.17
N ARG A 118 -3.74 5.37 13.57
CA ARG A 118 -3.05 5.81 14.79
C ARG A 118 -3.97 5.90 16.02
N GLY A 119 -5.21 5.41 15.90
CA GLY A 119 -6.25 5.46 16.93
C GLY A 119 -7.08 4.17 17.03
N SER A 120 -6.47 3.01 16.76
CA SER A 120 -7.03 1.69 17.06
C SER A 120 -6.02 0.87 17.84
#